data_AF-F0GJQ7-F1
#
_entry.id   AF-F0GJQ7-F1
#
_cell.length_a   1.000
_cell.length_b   1.000
_cell.length_c   1.000
_cell.angle_alpha   90.00
_cell.angle_beta   90.00
_cell.angle_gamma   90.00
#
_symmetry.space_group_name_H-M   'P 1'
#
loop_
_entity.id
_entity.type
_entity.pdbx_description
1 polymer ?
#
loop_
_entity_poly.entity_id
_entity_poly.type
_entity_poly.pdbx_seq_one_letter_code
_entity_poly.pdbx_strand_id
1 'polypeptide(L)'
;APRLDADAALELFRDIPTGEWRRALQDLPCLDALPAPALQAEIARIVGEPLQEGTRNASRYERYALDWFAGCRDFTTRRDAYAQLHADSPSCVLELDVLPQLGPAALLVLAATSNQYFSPKRLLWSDHDDPAVTLAEQPAYVEFARAALTEAAQRVAAIHAGSVPYEADRAFTTDEAQVLSRAVRVAAYRDEPWLRALIGPLLGGVCVAPTAAKTVPSQSLAIALGHAIETIPTPEGVRALRDALAVVRHAGVQKKLARNQKPAERALGERPQVALRMTLDAKPDRKQLAMLATCMEASFWRPATLGHAEWRERLVEAPAGAAFSTRTIWQSRDGDGRTCSFMPEIVKGEIVPRDAEGTPCDVGADATIRLWHPLLADAAERLAWQRAIVGRAIR
;
A
#
# COMPACT_ATOMS: atom_id res chain seq x y z
N ALA A 1 -18.04 12.19 6.98
CA ALA A 1 -18.21 13.61 7.35
C ALA A 1 -19.61 14.06 6.94
N PRO A 2 -20.23 15.04 7.64
CA PRO A 2 -21.45 15.68 7.14
C PRO A 2 -21.18 16.29 5.76
N ARG A 3 -22.14 16.19 4.85
CA ARG A 3 -22.06 16.80 3.52
C ARG A 3 -22.74 18.18 3.57
N LEU A 4 -22.02 19.20 3.11
CA LEU A 4 -22.50 20.57 2.98
C LEU A 4 -23.04 20.76 1.57
N ASP A 5 -24.26 21.28 1.47
CA ASP A 5 -24.78 21.77 0.20
C ASP A 5 -24.05 23.06 -0.24
N ALA A 6 -24.30 23.46 -1.50
CA ALA A 6 -23.60 24.59 -2.11
C ALA A 6 -23.77 25.93 -1.36
N ASP A 7 -24.96 26.17 -0.79
CA ASP A 7 -25.26 27.42 -0.09
C ASP A 7 -24.59 27.44 1.29
N ALA A 8 -24.69 26.34 2.04
CA ALA A 8 -24.00 26.18 3.32
C ALA A 8 -22.48 26.22 3.18
N ALA A 9 -21.94 25.63 2.11
CA ALA A 9 -20.51 25.69 1.80
C ALA A 9 -20.06 27.12 1.49
N LEU A 10 -20.85 27.90 0.74
CA LEU A 10 -20.52 29.29 0.43
C LEU A 10 -20.43 30.16 1.68
N GLU A 11 -21.42 30.06 2.58
CA GLU A 11 -21.42 30.80 3.84
C GLU A 11 -20.25 30.38 4.74
N LEU A 12 -19.97 29.07 4.83
CA LEU A 12 -18.83 28.56 5.59
C LEU A 12 -17.50 29.15 5.11
N PHE A 13 -17.27 29.23 3.79
CA PHE A 13 -16.03 29.75 3.23
C PHE A 13 -15.93 31.29 3.31
N ARG A 14 -17.05 32.00 3.33
CA ARG A 14 -17.08 33.46 3.61
C ARG A 14 -16.63 33.77 5.03
N ASP A 15 -17.00 32.93 5.98
CA ASP A 15 -16.66 33.08 7.39
C ASP A 15 -15.19 32.75 7.71
N ILE A 16 -14.41 32.24 6.76
CA ILE A 16 -12.99 31.93 6.95
C ILE A 16 -12.19 33.25 7.08
N PRO A 17 -11.57 33.50 8.25
CA PRO A 17 -10.79 34.71 8.48
C PRO A 17 -9.57 34.79 7.57
N THR A 18 -9.12 36.02 7.31
CA THR A 18 -7.92 36.26 6.50
C THR A 18 -6.70 35.57 7.08
N GLY A 19 -5.99 34.81 6.25
CA GLY A 19 -4.83 34.01 6.63
C GLY A 19 -5.14 32.59 7.13
N GLU A 20 -6.41 32.22 7.32
CA GLU A 20 -6.83 30.86 7.74
C GLU A 20 -7.06 29.90 6.57
N TRP A 21 -6.23 29.94 5.53
CA TRP A 21 -6.35 29.08 4.34
C TRP A 21 -6.35 27.57 4.64
N ARG A 22 -5.77 27.15 5.78
CA ARG A 22 -5.81 25.74 6.22
C ARG A 22 -7.20 25.28 6.59
N ARG A 23 -8.05 26.17 7.09
CA ARG A 23 -9.45 25.87 7.41
C ARG A 23 -10.23 25.58 6.14
N ALA A 24 -10.00 26.38 5.09
CA ALA A 24 -10.57 26.12 3.77
C ALA A 24 -10.23 24.72 3.26
N LEU A 25 -8.95 24.31 3.39
CA LEU A 25 -8.52 22.96 3.02
C LEU A 25 -9.19 21.86 3.86
N GLN A 26 -9.45 22.12 5.15
CA GLN A 26 -10.14 21.18 6.04
C GLN A 26 -11.62 21.02 5.72
N ASP A 27 -12.25 22.06 5.18
CA ASP A 27 -13.67 22.08 4.86
C ASP A 27 -13.97 21.55 3.44
N LEU A 28 -13.01 21.57 2.51
CA LEU A 28 -13.16 21.05 1.14
C LEU A 28 -13.68 19.60 1.04
N PRO A 29 -13.25 18.63 1.89
CA PRO A 29 -13.79 17.27 1.87
C PRO A 29 -15.27 17.17 2.27
N CYS A 30 -15.83 18.20 2.92
CA CYS A 30 -17.21 18.21 3.37
C CYS A 30 -18.19 18.65 2.26
N LEU A 31 -17.69 19.11 1.11
CA LEU A 31 -18.54 19.53 0.00
C LEU A 31 -19.30 18.34 -0.61
N ASP A 32 -20.58 18.54 -0.91
CA ASP A 32 -21.41 17.53 -1.58
C ASP A 32 -21.12 17.41 -3.09
N ALA A 33 -20.60 18.48 -3.70
CA ALA A 33 -20.27 18.62 -5.11
C ALA A 33 -19.01 19.47 -5.32
N LEU A 34 -18.52 19.52 -6.56
CA LEU A 34 -17.43 20.43 -6.92
C LEU A 34 -17.86 21.90 -6.74
N PRO A 35 -16.96 22.80 -6.31
CA PRO A 35 -17.28 24.20 -6.08
C PRO A 35 -17.91 24.88 -7.29
N ALA A 36 -19.08 25.48 -7.10
CA ALA A 36 -19.71 26.37 -8.07
C ALA A 36 -18.90 27.69 -8.20
N PRO A 37 -19.05 28.48 -9.28
CA PRO A 37 -18.25 29.69 -9.51
C PRO A 37 -18.22 30.70 -8.35
N ALA A 38 -19.31 30.83 -7.60
CA ALA A 38 -19.36 31.70 -6.42
C ALA A 38 -18.41 31.21 -5.30
N LEU A 39 -18.44 29.91 -5.00
CA LEU A 39 -17.54 29.30 -4.03
C LEU A 39 -16.09 29.30 -4.53
N GLN A 40 -15.87 29.07 -5.83
CA GLN A 40 -14.53 29.19 -6.44
C GLN A 40 -13.93 30.59 -6.24
N ALA A 41 -14.73 31.65 -6.38
CA ALA A 41 -14.28 33.02 -6.14
C ALA A 41 -13.88 33.27 -4.68
N GLU A 42 -14.61 32.70 -3.71
CA GLU A 42 -14.24 32.78 -2.29
C GLU A 42 -12.97 31.99 -1.97
N ILE A 43 -12.82 30.80 -2.56
CA ILE A 43 -11.56 30.03 -2.44
C ILE A 43 -10.41 30.83 -3.06
N ALA A 44 -10.61 31.44 -4.24
CA ALA A 44 -9.61 32.29 -4.89
C ALA A 44 -9.22 33.50 -4.03
N ARG A 45 -10.18 34.11 -3.32
CA ARG A 45 -9.92 35.17 -2.33
C ARG A 45 -8.99 34.66 -1.23
N ILE A 46 -9.35 33.55 -0.58
CA ILE A 46 -8.56 32.95 0.52
C ILE A 46 -7.14 32.57 0.05
N VAL A 47 -7.04 32.06 -1.17
CA VAL A 47 -5.77 31.73 -1.82
C VAL A 47 -4.95 32.99 -2.10
N GLY A 48 -5.57 34.07 -2.61
CA GLY A 48 -4.89 35.31 -2.97
C GLY A 48 -4.32 36.11 -1.79
N GLU A 49 -4.72 35.78 -0.56
CA GLU A 49 -4.24 36.46 0.63
C GLU A 49 -2.73 36.19 0.90
N PRO A 50 -1.97 37.23 1.29
CA PRO A 50 -0.56 37.06 1.63
C PRO A 50 -0.41 36.13 2.83
N LEU A 51 0.40 35.08 2.66
CA LEU A 51 0.74 34.16 3.75
C LEU A 51 1.40 34.95 4.89
N GLN A 52 0.82 34.92 6.08
CA GLN A 52 1.42 35.55 7.26
C GLN A 52 2.85 35.04 7.49
N GLU A 53 3.76 35.92 7.91
CA GLU A 53 5.16 35.63 8.24
C GLU A 53 5.24 34.60 9.39
N GLY A 54 5.22 33.32 9.02
CA GLY A 54 5.13 32.18 9.94
C GLY A 54 4.39 30.97 9.33
N THR A 55 3.58 31.21 8.30
CA THR A 55 2.82 30.18 7.54
C THR A 55 3.45 29.80 6.20
N ARG A 56 4.69 30.25 5.91
CA ARG A 56 5.44 29.98 4.66
C ARG A 56 5.65 28.49 4.34
N ASN A 57 5.29 27.58 5.24
CA ASN A 57 5.38 26.13 5.06
C ASN A 57 4.03 25.52 4.64
N ALA A 58 3.34 26.10 3.66
CA ALA A 58 2.28 25.38 2.95
C ALA A 58 2.95 24.26 2.15
N SER A 59 2.49 23.02 2.30
CA SER A 59 2.92 21.93 1.43
C SER A 59 2.52 22.26 0.00
N ARG A 60 3.36 21.91 -0.96
CA ARG A 60 3.13 22.10 -2.41
C ARG A 60 1.75 21.61 -2.86
N TYR A 61 1.28 20.51 -2.26
CA TYR A 61 -0.02 19.92 -2.57
C TYR A 61 -1.18 20.71 -1.95
N GLU A 62 -1.00 21.26 -0.74
CA GLU A 62 -2.03 22.08 -0.08
C GLU A 62 -2.36 23.29 -0.96
N ARG A 63 -1.33 23.95 -1.49
CA ARG A 63 -1.53 25.10 -2.36
C ARG A 63 -2.07 24.73 -3.74
N TYR A 64 -1.55 23.66 -4.34
CA TYR A 64 -2.04 23.16 -5.62
C TYR A 64 -3.53 22.79 -5.54
N ALA A 65 -3.94 22.07 -4.49
CA ALA A 65 -5.33 21.68 -4.28
C ALA A 65 -6.23 22.92 -4.16
N LEU A 66 -5.87 23.89 -3.32
CA LEU A 66 -6.66 25.11 -3.16
C LEU A 66 -6.81 25.89 -4.49
N ASP A 67 -5.73 26.08 -5.24
CA ASP A 67 -5.78 26.73 -6.56
C ASP A 67 -6.70 25.94 -7.52
N TRP A 68 -6.63 24.61 -7.51
CA TRP A 68 -7.47 23.74 -8.35
C TRP A 68 -8.96 23.87 -7.99
N PHE A 69 -9.29 23.86 -6.69
CA PHE A 69 -10.66 24.06 -6.21
C PHE A 69 -11.16 25.50 -6.39
N ALA A 70 -10.26 26.49 -6.49
CA ALA A 70 -10.55 27.87 -6.88
C ALA A 70 -10.83 28.04 -8.38
N GLY A 71 -10.77 26.96 -9.18
CA GLY A 71 -10.99 27.01 -10.62
C GLY A 71 -9.74 27.31 -11.45
N CYS A 72 -8.55 27.43 -10.84
CA CYS A 72 -7.30 27.58 -11.59
C CYS A 72 -6.98 26.29 -12.36
N ARG A 73 -6.58 26.42 -13.62
CA ARG A 73 -6.22 25.30 -14.50
C ARG A 73 -4.83 25.42 -15.12
N ASP A 74 -4.27 26.63 -15.15
CA ASP A 74 -2.89 26.85 -15.58
C ASP A 74 -1.96 26.84 -14.36
N PHE A 75 -1.11 25.81 -14.29
CA PHE A 75 -0.14 25.63 -13.23
C PHE A 75 1.31 25.79 -13.72
N THR A 76 1.51 26.28 -14.94
CA THR A 76 2.83 26.31 -15.61
C THR A 76 3.86 27.08 -14.79
N THR A 77 3.56 28.33 -14.40
CA THR A 77 4.46 29.16 -13.58
C THR A 77 4.81 28.51 -12.24
N ARG A 78 3.84 27.84 -11.60
CA ARG A 78 4.04 27.16 -10.32
C ARG A 78 4.91 25.92 -10.48
N ARG A 79 4.66 25.14 -11.54
CA ARG A 79 5.47 23.99 -11.91
C ARG A 79 6.91 24.41 -12.16
N ASP A 80 7.14 25.46 -12.95
CA ASP A 80 8.49 25.94 -13.29
C ASP A 80 9.24 26.45 -12.05
N ALA A 81 8.58 27.23 -11.19
CA ALA A 81 9.17 27.68 -9.93
C ALA A 81 9.54 26.49 -9.02
N TYR A 82 8.71 25.45 -8.97
CA TYR A 82 8.99 24.27 -8.19
C TYR A 82 10.10 23.40 -8.79
N ALA A 83 10.12 23.24 -10.11
CA ALA A 83 11.17 22.52 -10.82
C ALA A 83 12.54 23.18 -10.59
N GLN A 84 12.59 24.51 -10.52
CA GLN A 84 13.82 25.24 -10.15
C GLN A 84 14.23 25.00 -8.70
N LEU A 85 13.28 24.98 -7.75
CA LEU A 85 13.56 24.69 -6.34
C LEU A 85 14.02 23.25 -6.10
N HIS A 86 13.60 22.31 -6.94
CA HIS A 86 13.87 20.87 -6.83
C HIS A 86 14.67 20.33 -8.01
N ALA A 87 15.58 21.14 -8.56
CA ALA A 87 16.43 20.76 -9.68
C ALA A 87 17.31 19.53 -9.39
N ASP A 88 17.58 19.25 -8.12
CA ASP A 88 18.32 18.08 -7.62
C ASP A 88 17.43 16.86 -7.32
N SER A 89 16.11 16.99 -7.44
CA SER A 89 15.12 16.01 -6.98
C SER A 89 14.09 15.72 -8.09
N PRO A 90 14.46 15.03 -9.18
CA PRO A 90 13.61 14.88 -10.35
C PRO A 90 12.31 14.11 -10.08
N SER A 91 12.27 13.17 -9.11
CA SER A 91 10.99 12.50 -8.77
C SER A 91 9.97 13.47 -8.18
N CYS A 92 10.41 14.55 -7.50
CA CYS A 92 9.52 15.60 -7.02
C CYS A 92 8.86 16.38 -8.17
N VAL A 93 9.60 16.62 -9.24
CA VAL A 93 9.10 17.33 -10.42
C VAL A 93 8.13 16.44 -11.20
N LEU A 94 8.49 15.15 -11.39
CA LEU A 94 7.62 14.18 -12.03
C LEU A 94 6.26 14.04 -11.34
N GLU A 95 6.20 14.11 -10.00
CA GLU A 95 4.92 14.03 -9.30
C GLU A 95 4.03 15.26 -9.54
N LEU A 96 4.63 16.45 -9.75
CA LEU A 96 3.86 17.64 -10.09
C LEU A 96 3.19 17.53 -11.46
N ASP A 97 3.86 16.89 -12.41
CA ASP A 97 3.36 16.72 -13.78
C ASP A 97 2.11 15.84 -13.85
N VAL A 98 1.88 15.05 -12.79
CA VAL A 98 0.76 14.13 -12.66
C VAL A 98 -0.45 14.80 -12.02
N LEU A 99 -0.25 15.82 -11.19
CA LEU A 99 -1.35 16.48 -10.45
C LEU A 99 -2.53 16.94 -11.33
N PRO A 100 -2.33 17.49 -12.55
CA PRO A 100 -3.45 17.89 -13.41
C PRO A 100 -4.35 16.73 -13.84
N GLN A 101 -3.85 15.49 -13.79
CA GLN A 101 -4.55 14.28 -14.20
C GLN A 101 -5.27 13.60 -13.02
N LEU A 102 -5.10 14.10 -11.80
CA LEU A 102 -5.67 13.51 -10.60
C LEU A 102 -7.09 14.03 -10.33
N GLY A 103 -7.94 13.14 -9.84
CA GLY A 103 -9.25 13.53 -9.32
C GLY A 103 -9.18 14.36 -8.02
N PRO A 104 -10.28 15.03 -7.64
CA PRO A 104 -10.34 15.91 -6.47
C PRO A 104 -9.98 15.19 -5.15
N ALA A 105 -10.42 13.94 -4.98
CA ALA A 105 -10.10 13.15 -3.79
C ALA A 105 -8.60 12.90 -3.64
N ALA A 106 -7.90 12.61 -4.74
CA ALA A 106 -6.46 12.38 -4.74
C ALA A 106 -5.67 13.66 -4.42
N LEU A 107 -6.12 14.82 -4.93
CA LEU A 107 -5.52 16.11 -4.60
C LEU A 107 -5.67 16.45 -3.10
N LEU A 108 -6.86 16.22 -2.54
CA LEU A 108 -7.10 16.41 -1.10
C LEU A 108 -6.27 15.47 -0.24
N VAL A 109 -6.12 14.21 -0.66
CA VAL A 109 -5.28 13.23 0.02
C VAL A 109 -3.81 13.64 0.03
N LEU A 110 -3.27 14.13 -1.09
CA LEU A 110 -1.91 14.66 -1.14
C LEU A 110 -1.76 15.91 -0.25
N ALA A 111 -2.73 16.82 -0.28
CA ALA A 111 -2.75 18.01 0.55
C ALA A 111 -2.85 17.70 2.07
N ALA A 112 -3.52 16.63 2.45
CA ALA A 112 -3.65 16.21 3.85
C ALA A 112 -2.36 15.61 4.44
N THR A 113 -1.33 15.39 3.63
CA THR A 113 -0.13 14.66 4.05
C THR A 113 0.90 15.56 4.72
N SER A 114 1.51 15.04 5.80
CA SER A 114 2.56 15.77 6.52
C SER A 114 3.93 15.58 5.86
N ASN A 115 4.75 16.64 5.83
CA ASN A 115 6.10 16.61 5.26
C ASN A 115 7.09 15.69 5.99
N GLN A 116 6.76 15.13 7.17
CA GLN A 116 7.79 14.44 7.97
C GLN A 116 7.79 12.93 7.78
N TYR A 117 6.64 12.32 7.61
CA TYR A 117 6.49 10.94 7.14
C TYR A 117 5.10 10.94 6.51
N PHE A 118 4.91 10.21 5.41
CA PHE A 118 3.60 10.08 4.77
C PHE A 118 2.64 9.36 5.74
N SER A 119 2.13 10.09 6.72
CA SER A 119 1.21 9.71 7.77
C SER A 119 0.11 10.77 7.72
N PRO A 120 -1.16 10.37 7.70
CA PRO A 120 -2.25 11.33 7.70
C PRO A 120 -2.12 12.23 8.94
N LYS A 121 -2.37 13.54 8.77
CA LYS A 121 -2.67 14.39 9.93
C LYS A 121 -3.92 13.77 10.58
N ARG A 122 -3.85 13.41 11.87
CA ARG A 122 -4.93 12.78 12.66
C ARG A 122 -6.26 13.56 12.69
N LEU A 123 -6.36 14.67 11.97
CA LEU A 123 -7.45 15.65 12.06
C LEU A 123 -8.38 15.65 10.85
N LEU A 124 -8.11 14.86 9.79
CA LEU A 124 -8.85 15.01 8.52
C LEU A 124 -9.68 13.83 8.06
N TRP A 125 -9.52 12.63 8.63
CA TRP A 125 -10.35 11.48 8.26
C TRP A 125 -10.84 10.72 9.47
N SER A 126 -12.04 10.18 9.32
CA SER A 126 -12.53 9.05 10.11
C SER A 126 -11.44 7.99 10.15
N ASP A 127 -11.19 7.43 11.34
CA ASP A 127 -10.22 6.37 11.55
C ASP A 127 -10.31 5.32 10.41
N HIS A 128 -9.23 5.11 9.62
CA HIS A 128 -8.63 3.80 9.30
C HIS A 128 -7.88 3.69 7.95
N ASP A 129 -8.00 4.60 6.97
CA ASP A 129 -7.42 4.34 5.63
C ASP A 129 -6.17 5.16 5.28
N ASP A 130 -5.22 4.45 4.67
CA ASP A 130 -3.97 4.95 4.12
C ASP A 130 -4.23 5.85 2.90
N PRO A 131 -3.63 7.06 2.79
CA PRO A 131 -3.65 7.87 1.57
C PRO A 131 -3.40 7.10 0.26
N ALA A 132 -2.59 6.04 0.30
CA ALA A 132 -2.28 5.22 -0.86
C ALA A 132 -3.53 4.53 -1.45
N VAL A 133 -4.58 4.30 -0.66
CA VAL A 133 -5.84 3.71 -1.14
C VAL A 133 -6.45 4.58 -2.24
N THR A 134 -6.65 5.87 -1.97
CA THR A 134 -7.23 6.81 -2.94
C THR A 134 -6.30 7.05 -4.12
N LEU A 135 -4.99 7.12 -3.90
CA LEU A 135 -4.02 7.33 -4.97
C LEU A 135 -3.89 6.11 -5.89
N ALA A 136 -4.07 4.90 -5.37
CA ALA A 136 -4.07 3.66 -6.15
C ALA A 136 -5.24 3.52 -7.11
N GLU A 137 -6.32 4.29 -6.92
CA GLU A 137 -7.45 4.35 -7.84
C GLU A 137 -7.17 5.25 -9.05
N GLN A 138 -6.09 6.06 -9.02
CA GLN A 138 -5.74 7.00 -10.08
C GLN A 138 -4.71 6.38 -11.04
N PRO A 139 -5.08 6.01 -12.29
CA PRO A 139 -4.15 5.36 -13.22
C PRO A 139 -2.90 6.20 -13.50
N ALA A 140 -3.06 7.52 -13.62
CA ALA A 140 -1.95 8.45 -13.82
C ALA A 140 -0.93 8.43 -12.67
N TYR A 141 -1.38 8.25 -11.42
CA TYR A 141 -0.48 8.16 -10.27
C TYR A 141 0.23 6.81 -10.20
N VAL A 142 -0.40 5.72 -10.65
CA VAL A 142 0.22 4.39 -10.72
C VAL A 142 1.34 4.36 -11.77
N GLU A 143 1.11 4.94 -12.95
CA GLU A 143 2.14 5.05 -14.00
C GLU A 143 3.32 5.92 -13.54
N PHE A 144 3.02 7.03 -12.87
CA PHE A 144 4.04 7.85 -12.21
C PHE A 144 4.85 7.06 -11.18
N ALA A 145 4.18 6.33 -10.29
CA ALA A 145 4.84 5.54 -9.26
C ALA A 145 5.81 4.53 -9.89
N ARG A 146 5.41 3.88 -10.99
CA ARG A 146 6.27 2.98 -11.75
C ARG A 146 7.47 3.71 -12.34
N ALA A 147 7.27 4.84 -13.00
CA ALA A 147 8.34 5.62 -13.62
C ALA A 147 9.36 6.10 -12.58
N ALA A 148 8.90 6.74 -11.50
CA ALA A 148 9.74 7.29 -10.44
C ALA A 148 10.57 6.19 -9.73
N LEU A 149 9.95 5.04 -9.41
CA LEU A 149 10.67 3.93 -8.77
C LEU A 149 11.67 3.25 -9.70
N THR A 150 11.36 3.18 -11.00
CA THR A 150 12.29 2.67 -12.01
C THR A 150 13.51 3.57 -12.14
N GLU A 151 13.31 4.90 -12.23
CA GLU A 151 14.40 5.87 -12.29
C GLU A 151 15.25 5.85 -11.01
N ALA A 152 14.62 5.79 -9.84
CA ALA A 152 15.32 5.68 -8.56
C ALA A 152 16.19 4.41 -8.50
N ALA A 153 15.67 3.27 -8.94
CA ALA A 153 16.43 2.02 -8.99
C ALA A 153 17.61 2.11 -9.98
N GLN A 154 17.41 2.74 -11.14
CA GLN A 154 18.47 2.99 -12.12
C GLN A 154 19.57 3.90 -11.57
N ARG A 155 19.20 4.97 -10.86
CA ARG A 155 20.17 5.88 -10.21
C ARG A 155 21.02 5.13 -9.19
N VAL A 156 20.39 4.34 -8.33
CA VAL A 156 21.11 3.52 -7.34
C VAL A 156 22.04 2.53 -8.03
N ALA A 157 21.58 1.85 -9.07
CA ALA A 157 22.42 0.94 -9.85
C ALA A 157 23.62 1.68 -10.49
N ALA A 158 23.42 2.89 -11.02
CA ALA A 158 24.49 3.70 -11.61
C ALA A 158 25.55 4.14 -10.58
N ILE A 159 25.13 4.46 -9.35
CA ILE A 159 26.04 4.74 -8.23
C ILE A 159 26.88 3.49 -7.90
N HIS A 160 26.23 2.32 -7.84
CA HIS A 160 26.92 1.05 -7.55
C HIS A 160 27.84 0.57 -8.69
N ALA A 161 27.51 0.91 -9.94
CA ALA A 161 28.35 0.66 -11.10
C ALA A 161 29.52 1.65 -11.23
N GLY A 162 29.54 2.73 -10.43
CA GLY A 162 30.55 3.80 -10.51
C GLY A 162 30.32 4.80 -11.65
N SER A 163 29.22 4.69 -12.41
CA SER A 163 28.85 5.64 -13.46
C SER A 163 28.40 6.98 -12.92
N VAL A 164 27.86 7.01 -11.70
CA VAL A 164 27.55 8.23 -10.94
C VAL A 164 28.45 8.26 -9.71
N PRO A 165 29.15 9.39 -9.42
CA PRO A 165 29.98 9.49 -8.23
C PRO A 165 29.21 9.22 -6.95
N TYR A 166 29.81 8.42 -6.06
CA TYR A 166 29.23 8.14 -4.75
C TYR A 166 29.47 9.32 -3.79
N GLU A 167 28.38 9.95 -3.35
CA GLU A 167 28.38 10.88 -2.23
C GLU A 167 27.56 10.30 -1.07
N ALA A 168 28.14 10.32 0.13
CA ALA A 168 27.48 9.80 1.31
C ALA A 168 26.21 10.59 1.64
N ASP A 169 25.10 9.89 1.78
CA ASP A 169 23.78 10.42 2.16
C ASP A 169 23.23 11.51 1.23
N ARG A 170 23.60 11.46 -0.06
CA ARG A 170 23.22 12.47 -1.06
C ARG A 170 22.59 11.92 -2.33
N ALA A 171 22.33 10.61 -2.41
CA ALA A 171 21.69 10.02 -3.58
C ALA A 171 20.24 10.50 -3.78
N PHE A 172 19.56 10.84 -2.68
CA PHE A 172 18.17 11.30 -2.66
C PHE A 172 17.96 12.33 -1.55
N THR A 173 17.21 13.39 -1.85
CA THR A 173 16.80 14.37 -0.85
C THR A 173 15.69 13.82 0.05
N THR A 174 15.40 14.51 1.17
CA THR A 174 14.28 14.13 2.05
C THR A 174 12.94 14.22 1.32
N ASP A 175 12.76 15.23 0.45
CA ASP A 175 11.53 15.36 -0.34
C ASP A 175 11.37 14.21 -1.33
N GLU A 176 12.44 13.86 -2.06
CA GLU A 176 12.43 12.75 -3.01
C GLU A 176 12.14 11.42 -2.30
N ALA A 177 12.71 11.21 -1.12
CA ALA A 177 12.43 10.04 -0.28
C ALA A 177 10.94 9.90 0.08
N GLN A 178 10.24 11.00 0.38
CA GLN A 178 8.80 10.96 0.67
C GLN A 178 7.98 10.63 -0.59
N VAL A 179 8.36 11.18 -1.74
CA VAL A 179 7.73 10.86 -3.05
C VAL A 179 7.84 9.38 -3.36
N LEU A 180 9.05 8.83 -3.27
CA LEU A 180 9.30 7.43 -3.57
C LEU A 180 8.62 6.51 -2.55
N SER A 181 8.56 6.90 -1.27
CA SER A 181 7.81 6.17 -0.25
C SER A 181 6.30 6.11 -0.56
N ARG A 182 5.70 7.22 -1.03
CA ARG A 182 4.30 7.22 -1.53
C ARG A 182 4.11 6.26 -2.69
N ALA A 183 4.99 6.34 -3.68
CA ALA A 183 4.96 5.48 -4.86
C ALA A 183 5.02 3.99 -4.47
N VAL A 184 5.88 3.62 -3.52
CA VAL A 184 5.96 2.24 -3.00
C VAL A 184 4.67 1.83 -2.32
N ARG A 185 4.07 2.67 -1.48
CA ARG A 185 2.78 2.33 -0.81
C ARG A 185 1.67 2.13 -1.83
N VAL A 186 1.54 2.99 -2.84
CA VAL A 186 0.54 2.83 -3.90
C VAL A 186 0.72 1.51 -4.65
N ALA A 187 1.95 1.22 -5.06
CA ALA A 187 2.27 -0.03 -5.75
C ALA A 187 2.04 -1.27 -4.88
N ALA A 188 2.39 -1.21 -3.58
CA ALA A 188 2.20 -2.28 -2.63
C ALA A 188 0.73 -2.49 -2.24
N TYR A 189 -0.09 -1.44 -2.28
CA TYR A 189 -1.54 -1.53 -2.06
C TYR A 189 -2.20 -2.33 -3.18
N ARG A 190 -1.82 -2.04 -4.42
CA ARG A 190 -2.29 -2.73 -5.65
C ARG A 190 -1.62 -4.08 -5.92
N ASP A 191 -0.64 -4.48 -5.10
CA ASP A 191 0.20 -5.66 -5.31
C ASP A 191 0.85 -5.73 -6.71
N GLU A 192 1.30 -4.57 -7.21
CA GLU A 192 1.81 -4.44 -8.57
C GLU A 192 3.02 -5.37 -8.85
N PRO A 193 3.01 -6.18 -9.92
CA PRO A 193 4.08 -7.14 -10.20
C PRO A 193 5.46 -6.50 -10.40
N TRP A 194 5.51 -5.30 -10.97
CA TRP A 194 6.76 -4.60 -11.24
C TRP A 194 7.46 -4.11 -9.96
N LEU A 195 6.74 -3.89 -8.86
CA LEU A 195 7.34 -3.51 -7.58
C LEU A 195 8.23 -4.63 -7.04
N ARG A 196 7.86 -5.89 -7.28
CA ARG A 196 8.54 -7.09 -6.78
C ARG A 196 10.01 -7.15 -7.22
N ALA A 197 10.27 -6.75 -8.46
CA ALA A 197 11.61 -6.69 -9.02
C ALA A 197 12.41 -5.45 -8.59
N LEU A 198 11.73 -4.37 -8.16
CA LEU A 198 12.38 -3.08 -7.84
C LEU A 198 12.70 -2.92 -6.35
N ILE A 199 11.83 -3.38 -5.44
CA ILE A 199 11.94 -3.03 -4.01
C ILE A 199 13.21 -3.57 -3.35
N GLY A 200 13.62 -4.80 -3.70
CA GLY A 200 14.83 -5.44 -3.19
C GLY A 200 16.11 -4.69 -3.58
N PRO A 201 16.40 -4.54 -4.89
CA PRO A 201 17.55 -3.79 -5.36
C PRO A 201 17.57 -2.34 -4.88
N LEU A 202 16.41 -1.67 -4.87
CA LEU A 202 16.31 -0.29 -4.41
C LEU A 202 16.66 -0.17 -2.92
N LEU A 203 15.99 -0.92 -2.03
CA LEU A 203 16.24 -0.86 -0.59
C LEU A 203 17.66 -1.31 -0.23
N GLY A 204 18.12 -2.43 -0.78
CA GLY A 204 19.47 -2.93 -0.54
C GLY A 204 20.54 -1.94 -0.99
N GLY A 205 20.37 -1.38 -2.20
CA GLY A 205 21.32 -0.45 -2.78
C GLY A 205 21.41 0.88 -2.04
N VAL A 206 20.32 1.40 -1.47
CA VAL A 206 20.36 2.62 -0.64
C VAL A 206 20.88 2.38 0.78
N CYS A 207 20.93 1.14 1.24
CA CYS A 207 21.39 0.76 2.59
C CYS A 207 22.89 0.43 2.66
N VAL A 208 23.57 0.28 1.52
CA VAL A 208 24.98 -0.13 1.47
C VAL A 208 25.74 0.77 0.51
N ALA A 209 26.84 1.37 0.97
CA ALA A 209 27.75 2.09 0.09
C ALA A 209 28.41 1.14 -0.93
N PRO A 210 28.75 1.60 -2.14
CA PRO A 210 29.48 0.80 -3.13
C PRO A 210 30.94 0.49 -2.69
N THR A 211 31.40 1.09 -1.60
CA THR A 211 32.74 0.92 -1.04
C THR A 211 32.71 0.16 0.29
N ALA A 212 33.89 -0.01 0.92
CA ALA A 212 33.99 -0.57 2.27
C ALA A 212 33.51 0.39 3.38
N ALA A 213 33.14 1.64 3.04
CA ALA A 213 32.73 2.65 4.01
C ALA A 213 31.47 2.25 4.80
N LYS A 214 31.40 2.68 6.07
CA LYS A 214 30.21 2.52 6.94
C LYS A 214 29.20 3.66 6.74
N THR A 215 29.02 4.06 5.50
CA THR A 215 28.10 5.10 5.05
C THR A 215 27.03 4.48 4.16
N VAL A 216 26.05 5.28 3.75
CA VAL A 216 24.98 4.84 2.84
C VAL A 216 24.77 5.84 1.72
N PRO A 217 24.21 5.44 0.57
CA PRO A 217 23.79 6.39 -0.48
C PRO A 217 22.67 7.34 -0.05
N SER A 218 21.68 6.86 0.71
CA SER A 218 20.61 7.73 1.25
C SER A 218 19.97 7.13 2.50
N GLN A 219 20.15 7.80 3.64
CA GLN A 219 19.48 7.48 4.91
C GLN A 219 17.99 7.81 4.84
N SER A 220 17.63 8.97 4.25
CA SER A 220 16.26 9.44 4.14
C SER A 220 15.39 8.44 3.38
N LEU A 221 15.84 7.98 2.21
CA LEU A 221 15.13 7.00 1.41
C LEU A 221 15.09 5.63 2.08
N ALA A 222 16.19 5.16 2.67
CA ALA A 222 16.21 3.89 3.40
C ALA A 222 15.15 3.87 4.52
N ILE A 223 15.10 4.91 5.35
CA ILE A 223 14.14 5.03 6.45
C ILE A 223 12.70 5.13 5.91
N ALA A 224 12.47 5.92 4.86
CA ALA A 224 11.15 6.11 4.26
C ALA A 224 10.61 4.81 3.62
N LEU A 225 11.47 4.03 2.95
CA LEU A 225 11.11 2.70 2.43
C LEU A 225 10.82 1.70 3.54
N GLY A 226 11.60 1.72 4.62
CA GLY A 226 11.34 0.91 5.80
C GLY A 226 9.94 1.16 6.37
N HIS A 227 9.50 2.42 6.45
CA HIS A 227 8.14 2.75 6.90
C HIS A 227 7.08 2.40 5.86
N ALA A 228 7.36 2.56 4.56
CA ALA A 228 6.43 2.15 3.51
C ALA A 228 6.11 0.64 3.58
N ILE A 229 7.15 -0.18 3.79
CA ILE A 229 7.03 -1.64 3.93
C ILE A 229 6.29 -2.02 5.21
N GLU A 230 6.53 -1.33 6.32
CA GLU A 230 5.77 -1.53 7.56
C GLU A 230 4.28 -1.26 7.38
N THR A 231 3.92 -0.17 6.69
CA THR A 231 2.54 0.25 6.60
C THR A 231 1.73 -0.55 5.59
N ILE A 232 2.30 -0.86 4.41
CA ILE A 232 1.64 -1.67 3.37
C ILE A 232 2.58 -2.83 2.98
N PRO A 233 2.68 -3.87 3.82
CA PRO A 233 3.66 -4.93 3.62
C PRO A 233 3.31 -5.86 2.46
N THR A 234 4.33 -6.24 1.70
CA THR A 234 4.31 -7.35 0.71
C THR A 234 5.38 -8.38 1.07
N PRO A 235 5.29 -9.64 0.62
CA PRO A 235 6.34 -10.63 0.85
C PRO A 235 7.72 -10.16 0.36
N GLU A 236 7.77 -9.53 -0.82
CA GLU A 236 9.01 -8.98 -1.36
C GLU A 236 9.53 -7.80 -0.56
N GLY A 237 8.66 -6.92 -0.06
CA GLY A 237 9.05 -5.81 0.81
C GLY A 237 9.63 -6.30 2.12
N VAL A 238 8.96 -7.25 2.79
CA VAL A 238 9.44 -7.85 4.04
C VAL A 238 10.76 -8.61 3.84
N ARG A 239 10.90 -9.33 2.72
CA ARG A 239 12.15 -10.00 2.34
C ARG A 239 13.26 -8.97 2.09
N ALA A 240 13.00 -7.93 1.30
CA ALA A 240 13.95 -6.85 1.02
C ALA A 240 14.42 -6.17 2.32
N LEU A 241 13.51 -5.94 3.28
CA LEU A 241 13.84 -5.38 4.58
C LEU A 241 14.78 -6.29 5.39
N ARG A 242 14.53 -7.60 5.38
CA ARG A 242 15.39 -8.59 6.03
C ARG A 242 16.77 -8.66 5.38
N ASP A 243 16.82 -8.70 4.06
CA ASP A 243 18.04 -8.77 3.28
C ASP A 243 18.90 -7.52 3.50
N ALA A 244 18.28 -6.33 3.47
CA ALA A 244 18.95 -5.07 3.78
C ALA A 244 19.50 -5.03 5.22
N LEU A 245 18.74 -5.54 6.20
CA LEU A 245 19.19 -5.63 7.59
C LEU A 245 20.39 -6.56 7.79
N ALA A 246 20.55 -7.58 6.95
CA ALA A 246 21.68 -8.50 7.00
C ALA A 246 23.00 -7.86 6.52
N VAL A 247 22.92 -6.85 5.64
CA VAL A 247 24.10 -6.27 4.97
C VAL A 247 24.40 -4.82 5.36
N VAL A 248 23.43 -4.09 5.92
CA VAL A 248 23.60 -2.68 6.30
C VAL A 248 24.71 -2.50 7.33
N ARG A 249 25.65 -1.59 7.04
CA ARG A 249 26.79 -1.28 7.93
C ARG A 249 26.60 -0.01 8.75
N HIS A 250 25.66 0.84 8.34
CA HIS A 250 25.37 2.10 9.02
C HIS A 250 24.43 1.88 10.22
N ALA A 251 24.95 2.07 11.44
CA ALA A 251 24.26 1.72 12.68
C ALA A 251 22.92 2.45 12.87
N GLY A 252 22.84 3.73 12.46
CA GLY A 252 21.61 4.52 12.56
C GLY A 252 20.48 3.98 11.67
N VAL A 253 20.82 3.57 10.44
CA VAL A 253 19.85 3.02 9.47
C VAL A 253 19.46 1.61 9.91
N GLN A 254 20.43 0.78 10.31
CA GLN A 254 20.18 -0.54 10.87
C GLN A 254 19.18 -0.49 12.03
N LYS A 255 19.39 0.41 13.00
CA LYS A 255 18.49 0.57 14.15
C LYS A 255 17.08 1.00 13.75
N LYS A 256 16.94 1.84 12.72
CA LYS A 256 15.63 2.31 12.22
C LYS A 256 14.90 1.19 11.47
N LEU A 257 15.57 0.53 10.53
CA LEU A 257 14.98 -0.59 9.78
C LEU A 257 14.59 -1.77 10.69
N ALA A 258 15.40 -2.08 11.71
CA ALA A 258 15.14 -3.18 12.63
C ALA A 258 13.85 -2.97 13.45
N ARG A 259 13.45 -1.71 13.69
CA ARG A 259 12.20 -1.39 14.38
C ARG A 259 10.97 -1.72 13.54
N ASN A 260 11.11 -1.69 12.22
CA ASN A 260 10.00 -1.86 11.28
C ASN A 260 9.79 -3.34 10.90
N GLN A 261 10.80 -4.20 11.08
CA GLN A 261 10.73 -5.61 10.65
C GLN A 261 9.58 -6.40 11.29
N LYS A 262 9.51 -6.45 12.63
CA LYS A 262 8.47 -7.22 13.33
C LYS A 262 7.06 -6.68 13.07
N PRO A 263 6.83 -5.35 13.11
CA PRO A 263 5.55 -4.77 12.70
C PRO A 263 5.17 -5.13 11.25
N ALA A 264 6.10 -5.04 10.30
CA ALA A 264 5.84 -5.39 8.90
C ALA A 264 5.48 -6.87 8.73
N GLU A 265 6.18 -7.79 9.40
CA GLU A 265 5.86 -9.22 9.41
C GLU A 265 4.45 -9.45 9.96
N ARG A 266 4.08 -8.82 11.09
CA ARG A 266 2.74 -8.92 11.66
C ARG A 266 1.66 -8.38 10.73
N ALA A 267 1.85 -7.17 10.19
CA ALA A 267 0.90 -6.52 9.30
C ALA A 267 0.74 -7.28 7.97
N LEU A 268 1.77 -8.01 7.52
CA LEU A 268 1.65 -8.91 6.36
C LEU A 268 0.65 -10.03 6.65
N GLY A 269 0.66 -10.56 7.87
CA GLY A 269 -0.32 -11.55 8.34
C GLY A 269 -1.78 -11.07 8.25
N GLU A 270 -2.02 -9.76 8.24
CA GLU A 270 -3.37 -9.17 8.13
C GLU A 270 -3.79 -8.90 6.67
N ARG A 271 -2.96 -9.32 5.69
CA ARG A 271 -3.18 -9.19 4.23
C ARG A 271 -3.16 -10.55 3.52
N PRO A 272 -4.13 -11.44 3.74
CA PRO A 272 -4.11 -12.82 3.25
C PRO A 272 -3.88 -12.95 1.74
N GLN A 273 -4.53 -12.10 0.93
CA GLN A 273 -4.43 -12.12 -0.54
C GLN A 273 -2.97 -11.96 -1.04
N VAL A 274 -2.18 -11.14 -0.33
CA VAL A 274 -0.81 -10.78 -0.71
C VAL A 274 0.20 -11.69 0.00
N ALA A 275 -0.07 -12.01 1.26
CA ALA A 275 0.77 -12.83 2.11
C ALA A 275 0.97 -14.24 1.57
N LEU A 276 -0.05 -14.83 0.94
CA LEU A 276 0.01 -16.18 0.38
C LEU A 276 1.12 -16.39 -0.66
N ARG A 277 1.66 -15.35 -1.29
CA ARG A 277 2.79 -15.50 -2.22
C ARG A 277 4.07 -15.99 -1.52
N MET A 278 4.15 -15.87 -0.19
CA MET A 278 5.29 -16.39 0.58
C MET A 278 5.32 -17.92 0.68
N THR A 279 4.21 -18.61 0.37
CA THR A 279 4.16 -20.08 0.45
C THR A 279 4.87 -20.75 -0.72
N LEU A 280 5.13 -20.01 -1.80
CA LEU A 280 5.79 -20.48 -3.01
C LEU A 280 7.29 -20.78 -2.80
N ASP A 281 7.90 -20.23 -1.75
CA ASP A 281 9.30 -20.50 -1.41
C ASP A 281 9.48 -21.92 -0.83
N ALA A 282 10.57 -22.60 -1.20
CA ALA A 282 10.78 -24.01 -0.86
C ALA A 282 11.20 -24.24 0.61
N LYS A 283 10.66 -25.36 1.15
CA LYS A 283 10.63 -25.85 2.54
C LYS A 283 9.88 -24.95 3.53
N PRO A 284 8.78 -25.45 4.14
CA PRO A 284 8.07 -24.71 5.19
C PRO A 284 8.97 -24.53 6.41
N ASP A 285 9.30 -23.28 6.73
CA ASP A 285 9.77 -22.90 8.07
C ASP A 285 8.56 -22.75 9.02
N ARG A 286 8.76 -23.03 10.30
CA ARG A 286 7.78 -22.83 11.37
C ARG A 286 7.22 -21.40 11.36
N LYS A 287 8.04 -20.41 11.00
CA LYS A 287 7.59 -19.01 10.86
C LYS A 287 6.60 -18.81 9.71
N GLN A 288 6.84 -19.45 8.56
CA GLN A 288 5.93 -19.37 7.41
C GLN A 288 4.60 -20.03 7.72
N LEU A 289 4.61 -21.19 8.40
CA LEU A 289 3.38 -21.86 8.82
C LEU A 289 2.59 -21.03 9.84
N ALA A 290 3.26 -20.41 10.82
CA ALA A 290 2.62 -19.53 11.79
C ALA A 290 2.01 -18.28 11.10
N MET A 291 2.74 -17.69 10.15
CA MET A 291 2.24 -16.56 9.37
C MET A 291 1.03 -16.95 8.52
N LEU A 292 1.09 -18.12 7.88
CA LEU A 292 -0.03 -18.66 7.10
C LEU A 292 -1.28 -18.85 7.98
N ALA A 293 -1.11 -19.40 9.18
CA ALA A 293 -2.20 -19.51 10.15
C ALA A 293 -2.79 -18.13 10.50
N THR A 294 -1.96 -17.13 10.81
CA THR A 294 -2.42 -15.76 11.07
C THR A 294 -3.15 -15.15 9.86
N CYS A 295 -2.69 -15.38 8.63
CA CYS A 295 -3.36 -14.94 7.41
C CYS A 295 -4.75 -15.55 7.27
N MET A 296 -4.85 -16.84 7.56
CA MET A 296 -6.09 -17.61 7.44
C MET A 296 -7.06 -17.22 8.53
N GLU A 297 -6.60 -16.98 9.76
CA GLU A 297 -7.40 -16.40 10.83
C GLU A 297 -7.95 -15.02 10.43
N ALA A 298 -7.11 -14.16 9.82
CA ALA A 298 -7.54 -12.86 9.35
C ALA A 298 -8.67 -12.91 8.30
N SER A 299 -8.75 -13.99 7.54
CA SER A 299 -9.85 -14.21 6.58
C SER A 299 -11.22 -14.40 7.24
N PHE A 300 -11.30 -14.68 8.55
CA PHE A 300 -12.58 -14.79 9.25
C PHE A 300 -13.27 -13.44 9.45
N TRP A 301 -12.50 -12.38 9.72
CA TRP A 301 -13.05 -11.03 9.95
C TRP A 301 -12.84 -10.07 8.77
N ARG A 302 -11.98 -10.43 7.81
CA ARG A 302 -11.83 -9.73 6.53
C ARG A 302 -12.20 -10.68 5.38
N PRO A 303 -13.22 -10.37 4.56
CA PRO A 303 -13.57 -11.20 3.42
C PRO A 303 -12.35 -11.42 2.51
N ALA A 304 -11.84 -12.64 2.46
CA ALA A 304 -10.78 -13.06 1.56
C ALA A 304 -11.22 -14.29 0.78
N THR A 305 -11.26 -14.15 -0.54
CA THR A 305 -11.56 -15.21 -1.49
C THR A 305 -10.43 -15.30 -2.50
N LEU A 306 -10.12 -16.51 -2.94
CA LEU A 306 -9.14 -16.82 -3.97
C LEU A 306 -9.83 -17.45 -5.16
N GLY A 307 -9.34 -17.23 -6.38
CA GLY A 307 -9.75 -18.04 -7.52
C GLY A 307 -9.26 -19.49 -7.36
N HIS A 308 -9.94 -20.46 -7.99
CA HIS A 308 -9.55 -21.87 -7.89
C HIS A 308 -8.07 -22.11 -8.29
N ALA A 309 -7.61 -21.49 -9.38
CA ALA A 309 -6.21 -21.60 -9.83
C ALA A 309 -5.21 -21.05 -8.79
N GLU A 310 -5.51 -19.88 -8.21
CA GLU A 310 -4.66 -19.23 -7.20
C GLU A 310 -4.61 -20.02 -5.89
N TRP A 311 -5.76 -20.54 -5.45
CA TRP A 311 -5.82 -21.44 -4.31
C TRP A 311 -5.00 -22.70 -4.55
N ARG A 312 -5.14 -23.34 -5.71
CA ARG A 312 -4.38 -24.55 -6.04
C ARG A 312 -2.87 -24.30 -6.00
N GLU A 313 -2.40 -23.27 -6.70
CA GLU A 313 -0.98 -22.91 -6.78
C GLU A 313 -0.39 -22.61 -5.40
N ARG A 314 -1.04 -21.72 -4.62
CA ARG A 314 -0.46 -21.17 -3.39
C ARG A 314 -0.72 -21.99 -2.13
N LEU A 315 -1.79 -22.78 -2.12
CA LEU A 315 -2.26 -23.46 -0.93
C LEU A 315 -2.24 -24.98 -1.05
N VAL A 316 -2.15 -25.56 -2.24
CA VAL A 316 -2.14 -27.02 -2.39
C VAL A 316 -0.88 -27.55 -3.05
N GLU A 317 -0.36 -26.88 -4.07
CA GLU A 317 0.87 -27.28 -4.76
C GLU A 317 2.13 -26.77 -4.05
N ALA A 318 2.01 -25.64 -3.35
CA ALA A 318 3.07 -25.08 -2.53
C ALA A 318 3.32 -25.93 -1.25
N PRO A 319 4.56 -26.34 -0.92
CA PRO A 319 4.82 -27.22 0.24
C PRO A 319 4.31 -26.70 1.58
N ALA A 320 4.48 -25.39 1.84
CA ALA A 320 3.99 -24.75 3.07
C ALA A 320 2.46 -24.61 3.08
N GLY A 321 1.88 -24.31 1.92
CA GLY A 321 0.44 -24.28 1.73
C GLY A 321 -0.19 -25.66 1.95
N ALA A 322 0.34 -26.69 1.30
CA ALA A 322 -0.21 -28.05 1.32
C ALA A 322 -0.31 -28.61 2.75
N ALA A 323 0.71 -28.36 3.57
CA ALA A 323 0.74 -28.76 4.98
C ALA A 323 -0.40 -28.15 5.81
N PHE A 324 -0.85 -26.95 5.43
CA PHE A 324 -2.00 -26.27 6.03
C PHE A 324 -3.31 -26.75 5.39
N SER A 325 -3.44 -26.64 4.07
CA SER A 325 -4.71 -26.80 3.36
C SER A 325 -5.32 -28.18 3.44
N THR A 326 -4.49 -29.22 3.53
CA THR A 326 -4.94 -30.61 3.70
C THR A 326 -5.54 -30.89 5.09
N ARG A 327 -5.39 -29.95 6.03
CA ARG A 327 -5.91 -30.04 7.40
C ARG A 327 -7.05 -29.07 7.67
N THR A 328 -7.47 -28.29 6.68
CA THR A 328 -8.51 -27.28 6.82
C THR A 328 -9.67 -27.53 5.87
N ILE A 329 -10.86 -27.11 6.31
CA ILE A 329 -12.06 -27.14 5.48
C ILE A 329 -12.11 -25.85 4.68
N TRP A 330 -12.39 -25.99 3.39
CA TRP A 330 -12.56 -24.91 2.44
C TRP A 330 -14.00 -24.85 1.97
N GLN A 331 -14.42 -23.70 1.46
CA GLN A 331 -15.70 -23.53 0.81
C GLN A 331 -15.49 -22.92 -0.57
N SER A 332 -15.98 -23.58 -1.60
CA SER A 332 -16.11 -23.03 -2.95
C SER A 332 -17.47 -22.37 -3.13
N ARG A 333 -17.51 -21.37 -4.00
CA ARG A 333 -18.72 -20.77 -4.55
C ARG A 333 -18.54 -20.64 -6.06
N ASP A 334 -19.42 -21.30 -6.81
CA ASP A 334 -19.44 -21.20 -8.27
C ASP A 334 -20.11 -19.90 -8.77
N GLY A 335 -20.08 -19.67 -10.07
CA GLY A 335 -20.73 -18.51 -10.71
C GLY A 335 -22.26 -18.51 -10.57
N ASP A 336 -22.86 -19.68 -10.37
CA ASP A 336 -24.31 -19.87 -10.16
C ASP A 336 -24.71 -19.66 -8.69
N GLY A 337 -23.75 -19.35 -7.81
CA GLY A 337 -23.96 -19.09 -6.39
C GLY A 337 -24.08 -20.35 -5.52
N ARG A 338 -23.91 -21.55 -6.07
CA ARG A 338 -23.87 -22.79 -5.31
C ARG A 338 -22.58 -22.85 -4.51
N THR A 339 -22.71 -23.29 -3.26
CA THR A 339 -21.58 -23.44 -2.34
C THR A 339 -21.35 -24.90 -2.00
N CYS A 340 -20.09 -25.32 -1.98
CA CYS A 340 -19.68 -26.65 -1.56
C CYS A 340 -18.53 -26.53 -0.55
N SER A 341 -18.62 -27.22 0.59
CA SER A 341 -17.50 -27.33 1.51
C SER A 341 -16.73 -28.61 1.29
N PHE A 342 -15.41 -28.54 1.40
CA PHE A 342 -14.53 -29.65 1.08
C PHE A 342 -13.19 -29.58 1.83
N MET A 343 -12.48 -30.71 1.88
CA MET A 343 -11.07 -30.79 2.26
C MET A 343 -10.28 -31.40 1.10
N PRO A 344 -9.12 -30.83 0.72
CA PRO A 344 -8.26 -31.44 -0.28
C PRO A 344 -7.54 -32.67 0.29
N GLU A 345 -7.60 -33.78 -0.43
CA GLU A 345 -6.79 -34.96 -0.19
C GLU A 345 -5.79 -35.16 -1.35
N ILE A 346 -4.55 -35.55 -1.05
CA ILE A 346 -3.55 -35.86 -2.07
C ILE A 346 -3.50 -37.38 -2.25
N VAL A 347 -4.06 -37.87 -3.35
CA VAL A 347 -4.10 -39.30 -3.70
C VAL A 347 -3.19 -39.53 -4.90
N LYS A 348 -2.09 -40.26 -4.72
CA LYS A 348 -1.10 -40.56 -5.78
C LYS A 348 -0.57 -39.31 -6.50
N GLY A 349 -0.46 -38.18 -5.79
CA GLY A 349 -0.01 -36.91 -6.36
C GLY A 349 -1.10 -36.08 -7.01
N GLU A 350 -2.34 -36.58 -7.11
CA GLU A 350 -3.50 -35.81 -7.56
C GLU A 350 -4.27 -35.22 -6.37
N ILE A 351 -4.79 -34.02 -6.57
CA ILE A 351 -5.58 -33.31 -5.57
C ILE A 351 -7.04 -33.66 -5.79
N VAL A 352 -7.66 -34.30 -4.81
CA VAL A 352 -9.07 -34.71 -4.83
C VAL A 352 -9.80 -33.95 -3.71
N PRO A 353 -10.59 -32.91 -4.05
CA PRO A 353 -11.52 -32.29 -3.10
C PRO A 353 -12.57 -33.31 -2.66
N ARG A 354 -12.76 -33.45 -1.33
CA ARG A 354 -13.81 -34.31 -0.77
C ARG A 354 -14.70 -33.57 0.20
N ASP A 355 -15.99 -33.84 0.15
CA ASP A 355 -16.96 -33.35 1.11
C ASP A 355 -16.81 -34.01 2.51
N ALA A 356 -17.75 -33.70 3.41
CA ALA A 356 -17.78 -34.22 4.77
C ALA A 356 -18.01 -35.74 4.79
N GLU A 357 -18.77 -36.27 3.83
CA GLU A 357 -19.06 -37.68 3.61
C GLU A 357 -17.86 -38.43 3.01
N GLY A 358 -16.86 -37.72 2.50
CA GLY A 358 -15.69 -38.28 1.83
C GLY A 358 -15.91 -38.54 0.34
N THR A 359 -17.01 -38.05 -0.22
CA THR A 359 -17.31 -38.14 -1.66
C THR A 359 -16.48 -37.09 -2.41
N PRO A 360 -15.88 -37.44 -3.56
CA PRO A 360 -15.24 -36.44 -4.41
C PRO A 360 -16.25 -35.37 -4.83
N CYS A 361 -15.89 -34.10 -4.69
CA CYS A 361 -16.69 -32.97 -5.15
C CYS A 361 -15.95 -32.20 -6.25
N ASP A 362 -16.70 -31.71 -7.24
CA ASP A 362 -16.13 -30.89 -8.31
C ASP A 362 -16.04 -29.43 -7.88
N VAL A 363 -14.88 -28.82 -8.10
CA VAL A 363 -14.63 -27.40 -7.84
C VAL A 363 -14.42 -26.75 -9.19
N GLY A 364 -15.45 -26.03 -9.64
CA GLY A 364 -15.43 -25.36 -10.94
C GLY A 364 -14.21 -24.47 -11.13
N ALA A 365 -13.70 -24.39 -12.35
CA ALA A 365 -12.50 -23.60 -12.67
C ALA A 365 -12.63 -22.11 -12.31
N ASP A 366 -13.84 -21.57 -12.42
CA ASP A 366 -14.15 -20.17 -12.10
C ASP A 366 -14.67 -19.98 -10.66
N ALA A 367 -14.60 -21.03 -9.82
CA ALA A 367 -15.07 -20.94 -8.45
C ALA A 367 -14.18 -20.03 -7.60
N THR A 368 -14.83 -19.30 -6.70
CA THR A 368 -14.16 -18.57 -5.62
C THR A 368 -14.06 -19.47 -4.38
N ILE A 369 -12.89 -19.53 -3.77
CA ILE A 369 -12.58 -20.40 -2.63
C ILE A 369 -12.22 -19.54 -1.43
N ARG A 370 -12.75 -19.90 -0.27
CA ARG A 370 -12.40 -19.30 1.03
C ARG A 370 -12.23 -20.34 2.11
N LEU A 371 -11.61 -19.97 3.22
CA LEU A 371 -11.61 -20.78 4.42
C LEU A 371 -13.05 -20.96 4.92
N TRP A 372 -13.43 -22.19 5.25
CA TRP A 372 -14.76 -22.48 5.76
C TRP A 372 -14.96 -21.86 7.14
N HIS A 373 -16.11 -21.19 7.34
CA HIS A 373 -16.46 -20.57 8.62
C HIS A 373 -17.70 -21.23 9.23
N PRO A 374 -17.62 -21.77 10.46
CA PRO A 374 -18.76 -22.42 11.11
C PRO A 374 -20.04 -21.58 11.23
N LEU A 375 -19.91 -20.25 11.33
CA LEU A 375 -21.05 -19.32 11.42
C LEU A 375 -21.78 -19.14 10.09
N LEU A 376 -21.14 -19.50 8.97
CA LEU A 376 -21.72 -19.40 7.62
C LEU A 376 -22.27 -20.75 7.13
N ALA A 377 -22.10 -21.81 7.91
CA ALA A 377 -22.61 -23.15 7.65
C ALA A 377 -23.92 -23.39 8.40
N ASP A 378 -24.76 -24.31 7.93
CA ASP A 378 -25.92 -24.75 8.68
C ASP A 378 -25.53 -25.78 9.78
N ALA A 379 -26.51 -26.18 10.60
CA ALA A 379 -26.25 -27.13 11.69
C ALA A 379 -25.89 -28.53 11.20
N ALA A 380 -26.44 -28.97 10.05
CA ALA A 380 -26.19 -30.29 9.50
C ALA A 380 -24.77 -30.38 8.94
N GLU A 381 -24.34 -29.36 8.19
CA GLU A 381 -22.99 -29.23 7.65
C GLU A 381 -21.94 -29.19 8.76
N ARG A 382 -22.17 -28.40 9.82
CA ARG A 382 -21.27 -28.37 10.98
C ARG A 382 -21.11 -29.74 11.63
N LEU A 383 -22.21 -30.47 11.82
CA LEU A 383 -22.20 -31.80 12.42
C LEU A 383 -21.51 -32.82 11.52
N ALA A 384 -21.73 -32.75 10.20
CA ALA A 384 -21.08 -33.62 9.22
C ALA A 384 -19.55 -33.45 9.27
N TRP A 385 -19.07 -32.21 9.22
CA TRP A 385 -17.63 -31.92 9.33
C TRP A 385 -17.03 -32.29 10.68
N GLN A 386 -17.75 -32.08 11.78
CA GLN A 386 -17.30 -32.52 13.10
C GLN A 386 -17.08 -34.04 13.14
N ARG A 387 -18.03 -34.82 12.62
CA ARG A 387 -17.89 -36.29 12.54
C ARG A 387 -16.73 -36.69 11.63
N ALA A 388 -16.59 -36.03 10.48
CA ALA A 388 -15.52 -36.31 9.52
C ALA A 388 -14.13 -36.05 10.12
N ILE A 389 -13.91 -34.92 10.81
CA ILE A 389 -12.62 -34.58 11.44
C ILE A 389 -12.27 -35.59 12.54
N VAL A 390 -13.23 -35.90 13.42
CA VAL A 390 -13.03 -36.88 14.50
C VAL A 390 -12.72 -38.27 13.92
N GLY A 391 -13.45 -38.69 12.89
CA GLY A 391 -13.23 -39.97 12.21
C GLY A 391 -11.89 -40.07 11.49
N ARG A 392 -11.38 -38.96 10.94
CA ARG A 392 -10.08 -38.90 10.22
C ARG A 392 -8.88 -38.75 11.17
N ALA A 393 -9.07 -38.64 12.48
CA ALA A 393 -8.03 -38.44 13.50
C ALA A 393 -7.08 -37.25 13.19
N ILE A 394 -7.58 -36.23 12.51
CA ILE A 394 -6.82 -35.02 12.17
C ILE A 394 -6.61 -34.25 13.49
N ARG A 395 -5.34 -34.13 13.92
CA ARG A 395 -4.92 -33.36 15.10
C ARG A 395 -4.17 -32.11 14.72
#